data_AF-A0A369NFJ5-F1
#
_entry.id   AF-A0A369NFJ5-F1
#
_cell.length_a   1.000
_cell.length_b   1.000
_cell.length_c   1.000
_cell.angle_alpha   90.00
_cell.angle_beta   90.00
_cell.angle_gamma   90.00
#
_symmetry.space_group_name_H-M   'P 1'
#
loop_
_entity.id
_entity.type
_entity.pdbx_description
1 polymer ?
#
loop_
_entity_poly.entity_id
_entity_poly.type
_entity_poly.pdbx_seq_one_letter_code
_entity_poly.pdbx_strand_id
1 'polypeptide(L)' 'MPENNKIVRAARVASGFTQEQAAEIICVSTPTYTAREKLPKSFTVDELEDLYNKFNESGKGLIKDFLRGIFLL' A
#
# COMPACT_ATOMS: atom_id res chain seq x y z
N MET A 1 6.57 -13.97 7.12
CA MET A 1 5.75 -12.81 6.67
C MET A 1 6.69 -11.73 6.20
N PRO A 2 6.46 -11.07 5.05
CA PRO A 2 7.20 -9.85 4.75
C PRO A 2 7.07 -8.91 5.95
N GLU A 3 8.18 -8.30 6.30
CA GLU A 3 8.25 -7.26 7.31
C GLU A 3 7.10 -6.25 7.09
N ASN A 4 6.16 -6.12 8.06
CA ASN A 4 4.93 -5.32 7.90
C ASN A 4 5.19 -3.88 7.40
N ASN A 5 6.38 -3.37 7.69
CA ASN A 5 6.96 -2.11 7.25
C ASN A 5 7.24 -2.00 5.73
N LYS A 6 7.05 -3.06 4.94
CA LYS A 6 7.26 -3.05 3.47
C LYS A 6 6.09 -3.63 2.68
N ILE A 7 4.96 -3.92 3.33
CA ILE A 7 3.86 -4.67 2.72
C ILE A 7 3.11 -3.89 1.64
N VAL A 8 2.91 -2.58 1.80
CA VAL A 8 2.28 -1.72 0.78
C VAL A 8 3.16 -1.62 -0.46
N ARG A 9 4.49 -1.56 -0.28
CA ARG A 9 5.46 -1.65 -1.38
C ARG A 9 5.36 -2.97 -2.12
N ALA A 10 5.31 -4.09 -1.38
CA ALA A 10 5.15 -5.40 -1.98
C ALA A 10 3.83 -5.50 -2.78
N ALA A 11 2.74 -4.96 -2.24
CA ALA A 11 1.43 -4.93 -2.89
C ALA A 11 1.45 -4.15 -4.20
N ARG A 12 2.08 -2.96 -4.20
CA ARG A 12 2.23 -2.14 -5.39
C ARG A 12 3.07 -2.84 -6.46
N VAL A 13 4.24 -3.36 -6.10
CA VAL A 13 5.14 -4.05 -7.04
C VAL A 13 4.47 -5.30 -7.62
N ALA A 14 3.77 -6.09 -6.80
CA ALA A 14 3.00 -7.24 -7.26
C ALA A 14 1.87 -6.85 -8.24
N SER A 15 1.37 -5.62 -8.12
CA SER A 15 0.35 -5.05 -9.01
C SER A 15 0.90 -4.38 -10.27
N GLY A 16 2.23 -4.32 -10.43
CA GLY A 16 2.87 -3.73 -11.61
C GLY A 16 2.87 -2.20 -11.64
N PHE A 17 2.56 -1.53 -10.53
CA PHE A 17 2.52 -0.07 -10.46
C PHE A 17 3.88 0.52 -10.08
N THR A 18 4.25 1.64 -10.71
CA THR A 18 5.36 2.49 -10.24
C THR A 18 4.94 3.33 -9.03
N GLN A 19 5.91 3.93 -8.33
CA GLN A 19 5.60 4.79 -7.17
C GLN A 19 4.81 6.04 -7.61
N GLU A 20 5.11 6.57 -8.80
CA GLU A 20 4.42 7.72 -9.40
C GLU A 20 2.96 7.39 -9.67
N GLN A 21 2.69 6.27 -10.33
CA GLN A 21 1.32 5.85 -10.63
C GLN A 21 0.49 5.60 -9.36
N ALA A 22 1.11 5.04 -8.32
CA ALA A 22 0.43 4.82 -7.05
C ALA A 22 0.23 6.12 -6.25
N ALA A 23 1.14 7.07 -6.36
CA ALA A 23 0.98 8.41 -5.80
C ALA A 23 -0.17 9.18 -6.46
N GLU A 24 -0.32 9.04 -7.79
CA GLU A 24 -1.45 9.60 -8.54
C GLU A 24 -2.80 9.02 -8.09
N ILE A 25 -2.89 7.70 -7.85
CA ILE A 25 -4.12 7.05 -7.38
C ILE A 25 -4.66 7.71 -6.11
N ILE A 26 -3.78 8.03 -5.16
CA ILE A 26 -4.15 8.61 -3.86
C ILE A 26 -3.93 10.12 -3.77
N CYS A 27 -3.70 10.79 -4.91
CA CYS A 27 -3.55 12.24 -5.01
C CYS A 27 -2.48 12.86 -4.09
N VAL A 28 -1.30 12.24 -4.00
CA VAL A 28 -0.14 12.79 -3.26
C VAL A 28 1.10 12.90 -4.15
N SER A 29 2.12 13.61 -3.66
CA SER A 29 3.41 13.65 -4.36
C SER A 29 4.15 12.31 -4.30
N THR A 30 4.93 11.97 -5.33
CA THR A 30 5.76 10.75 -5.33
C THR A 30 6.70 10.65 -4.12
N PRO A 31 7.36 11.74 -3.66
CA PRO A 31 8.13 11.72 -2.41
C PRO A 31 7.29 11.38 -1.18
N THR A 32 6.07 11.92 -1.07
CA THR A 32 5.12 11.59 0.01
C THR A 32 4.78 10.11 -0.01
N TYR A 33 4.40 9.57 -1.17
CA TYR A 33 4.10 8.15 -1.33
C TYR A 33 5.30 7.27 -0.94
N THR A 34 6.49 7.61 -1.44
CA THR A 34 7.74 6.90 -1.15
C THR A 34 8.07 6.88 0.34
N ALA A 35 7.82 7.98 1.06
CA ALA A 35 8.00 8.03 2.50
C ALA A 35 7.00 7.11 3.23
N ARG A 36 5.73 7.09 2.78
CA ARG A 36 4.69 6.24 3.36
C ARG A 36 4.94 4.76 3.12
N GLU A 37 5.53 4.36 2.00
CA GLU A 37 5.93 2.95 1.78
C GLU A 37 6.95 2.44 2.82
N LYS A 38 7.77 3.34 3.40
CA LYS A 38 8.71 3.01 4.48
C LYS A 38 8.03 2.93 5.85
N LEU A 39 6.87 3.58 5.99
CA LEU A 39 6.05 3.59 7.21
C LEU A 39 4.58 3.33 6.83
N PRO A 40 4.18 2.09 6.51
CA PRO A 40 2.84 1.77 6.00
C PRO A 40 1.69 2.21 6.92
N LYS A 41 1.94 2.39 8.22
CA LYS A 41 0.95 2.92 9.17
C LYS A 41 0.61 4.42 8.96
N SER A 42 1.31 5.11 8.07
CA SER A 42 1.08 6.52 7.75
C SER A 42 0.11 6.75 6.58
N PHE A 43 -0.34 5.68 5.92
CA PHE A 43 -1.47 5.75 4.99
C PHE A 43 -2.77 5.90 5.78
N THR A 44 -3.70 6.70 5.25
CA THR A 44 -5.08 6.72 5.75
C THR A 44 -5.83 5.47 5.27
N VAL A 45 -6.98 5.17 5.89
CA VAL A 45 -7.82 4.06 5.45
C VAL A 45 -8.32 4.28 4.02
N ASP A 46 -8.77 5.49 3.70
CA ASP A 46 -9.25 5.87 2.36
C ASP A 46 -8.16 5.67 1.30
N GLU A 47 -6.92 6.08 1.60
CA GLU A 47 -5.78 5.89 0.68
C GLU A 47 -5.47 4.40 0.46
N LEU A 48 -5.58 3.57 1.51
CA LEU A 48 -5.39 2.13 1.38
C LEU A 48 -6.54 1.47 0.59
N GLU A 49 -7.76 1.96 0.72
CA GLU A 49 -8.91 1.52 -0.06
C GLU A 49 -8.75 1.86 -1.55
N ASP A 50 -8.34 3.08 -1.87
CA ASP A 50 -8.09 3.51 -3.25
C ASP A 50 -7.00 2.66 -3.92
N LEU A 51 -5.88 2.42 -3.23
CA LEU A 51 -4.83 1.52 -3.71
C LEU A 51 -5.34 0.10 -3.88
N TYR A 52 -6.08 -0.43 -2.89
CA TYR A 52 -6.66 -1.76 -2.93
C TYR A 52 -7.58 -1.94 -4.15
N ASN A 53 -8.41 -0.95 -4.46
CA ASN A 53 -9.33 -0.98 -5.59
C ASN A 53 -8.62 -0.96 -6.95
N LYS A 54 -7.40 -0.42 -7.03
CA LYS A 54 -6.59 -0.37 -8.27
C LYS A 54 -5.60 -1.53 -8.42
N PHE A 55 -5.19 -2.14 -7.32
CA PHE A 55 -4.24 -3.25 -7.32
C PHE A 55 -4.85 -4.54 -7.88
N ASN A 56 -3.99 -5.45 -8.35
CA ASN A 56 -4.43 -6.78 -8.77
C ASN A 56 -4.71 -7.67 -7.55
N GLU A 57 -5.19 -8.90 -7.79
CA GLU A 57 -5.55 -9.81 -6.70
C GLU A 57 -4.38 -10.13 -5.75
N SER A 58 -3.15 -10.23 -6.27
CA SER A 58 -1.95 -10.42 -5.45
C SER A 58 -1.69 -9.22 -4.54
N GLY A 59 -1.77 -7.99 -5.08
CA GLY A 59 -1.61 -6.76 -4.29
C GLY A 59 -2.72 -6.58 -3.25
N LYS A 60 -3.97 -6.86 -3.61
CA LYS A 60 -5.13 -6.85 -2.71
C LYS A 60 -4.95 -7.79 -1.53
N GLY A 61 -4.44 -9.01 -1.76
CA GLY A 61 -4.14 -9.97 -0.71
C GLY A 61 -3.17 -9.40 0.33
N LEU A 62 -2.10 -8.76 -0.14
CA LEU A 62 -1.09 -8.15 0.74
C LEU A 62 -1.64 -6.97 1.56
N ILE A 63 -2.49 -6.12 0.97
CA ILE A 63 -3.16 -5.04 1.73
C ILE A 63 -4.12 -5.60 2.78
N LYS A 64 -4.87 -6.67 2.46
CA LYS A 64 -5.74 -7.35 3.46
C LYS A 64 -4.94 -7.91 4.63
N ASP A 65 -3.83 -8.57 4.35
CA ASP A 65 -2.98 -9.15 5.40
C ASP A 65 -2.35 -8.06 6.27
N PHE A 66 -1.97 -6.92 5.68
CA PHE A 66 -1.54 -5.75 6.43
C PHE A 66 -2.62 -5.23 7.39
N LEU A 67 -3.83 -5.01 6.89
CA LEU A 67 -4.96 -4.53 7.70
C LEU A 67 -5.29 -5.52 8.82
N ARG A 68 -5.33 -6.82 8.51
CA ARG A 68 -5.52 -7.88 9.52
C ARG A 68 -4.46 -7.82 10.63
N GLY A 69 -3.20 -7.58 10.28
CA GLY A 69 -2.11 -7.44 11.25
C GLY A 69 -2.21 -6.20 12.16
N ILE A 70 -3.03 -5.21 11.82
CA ILE A 70 -3.32 -4.05 12.68
C ILE A 70 -4.40 -4.39 13.71
N PHE A 71 -5.45 -5.08 13.29
CA PHE A 71 -6.63 -5.35 14.13
C PHE A 71 -6.55 -6.64 14.95
N LEU A 72 -5.74 -7.61 14.53
CA LEU A 72 -5.55 -8.89 15.21
C LEU A 72 -4.33 -8.88 16.16
N LEU A 73 -3.99 -7.70 16.70
CA LEU A 73 -2.98 -7.55 17.76
C LEU A 73 -3.39 -8.31 19.03
#